data_AF-A0A8S4N225-F1
#
_entry.id   AF-A0A8S4N225-F1
#
_cell.length_a   1.000
_cell.length_b   1.000
_cell.length_c   1.000
_cell.angle_alpha   90.00
_cell.angle_beta   90.00
_cell.angle_gamma   90.00
#
_symmetry.space_group_name_H-M   'P 1'
#
loop_
_entity.id
_entity.type
_entity.pdbx_description
1 polymer ?
#
loop_
_entity_poly.entity_id
_entity_poly.type
_entity_poly.pdbx_seq_one_letter_code
_entity_poly.pdbx_strand_id
1 'polypeptide(L)'
;VLIDAAPKHELLKLDRLHYKAALIVSGCIKGTNTNKVLKILNWAPLSEKRKQKKLLLMHDVYYENAPPYISNIFNLYRNKRPTRALRKTPHFIVPAKQSEKTRRGTVVSSISEWERDTLPDQLKTIPIKRTFKYHLKKHLFPKKTLIDTVHLNLDRQAEIVLNKTRCDFIFRYHKFQHQFNNVNPQCLCGFRSQTTQHLFFSCPLLLDLREQL
;
A
#
# COMPACT_ATOMS: atom_id res chain seq x y z
N VAL A 1 -10.39 15.59 0.91
CA VAL A 1 -9.54 16.26 -0.10
C VAL A 1 -8.75 15.19 -0.87
N LEU A 2 -8.97 15.06 -2.17
CA LEU A 2 -8.20 14.17 -3.05
C LEU A 2 -6.97 14.95 -3.54
N ILE A 3 -5.86 14.81 -2.81
CA ILE A 3 -4.58 15.50 -3.10
C ILE A 3 -3.85 14.71 -4.21
N ASP A 4 -4.41 14.70 -5.42
CA ASP A 4 -3.79 14.03 -6.58
C ASP A 4 -3.03 14.99 -7.50
N ALA A 5 -3.46 16.25 -7.56
CA ALA A 5 -2.82 17.29 -8.38
C ALA A 5 -1.56 17.89 -7.74
N ALA A 6 -1.22 17.50 -6.50
CA ALA A 6 -0.04 18.01 -5.82
C ALA A 6 1.26 17.57 -6.50
N PRO A 7 2.32 18.41 -6.45
CA PRO A 7 3.61 18.04 -7.00
C PRO A 7 4.21 16.83 -6.26
N LYS A 8 5.02 16.04 -6.98
CA LYS A 8 5.64 14.81 -6.45
C LYS A 8 6.37 15.03 -5.13
N HIS A 9 7.04 16.18 -4.96
CA HIS A 9 7.81 16.47 -3.74
C HIS A 9 6.92 16.63 -2.50
N GLU A 10 5.69 17.15 -2.63
CA GLU A 10 4.73 17.24 -1.52
C GLU A 10 4.16 15.86 -1.17
N LEU A 11 3.85 15.05 -2.18
CA LEU A 11 3.42 13.67 -1.97
C LEU A 11 4.50 12.87 -1.22
N LEU A 12 5.78 13.07 -1.55
CA LEU A 12 6.90 12.47 -0.83
C LEU A 12 6.98 12.93 0.63
N LYS A 13 6.68 14.20 0.94
CA LYS A 13 6.62 14.67 2.33
C LYS A 13 5.53 13.92 3.12
N LEU A 14 4.37 13.71 2.50
CA LEU A 14 3.27 12.97 3.12
C LEU A 14 3.61 11.48 3.30
N ASP A 15 4.25 10.85 2.30
CA ASP A 15 4.70 9.46 2.41
C ASP A 15 5.77 9.29 3.51
N ARG A 16 6.67 10.27 3.68
CA ARG A 16 7.63 10.31 4.80
C ARG A 16 6.93 10.45 6.15
N LEU A 17 5.89 11.26 6.25
CA LEU A 17 5.11 11.41 7.49
C LEU A 17 4.38 10.10 7.82
N HIS A 18 3.79 9.44 6.83
CA HIS A 18 3.15 8.15 7.00
C HIS A 18 4.13 7.08 7.48
N TYR A 19 5.33 7.05 6.89
CA TYR A 19 6.41 6.15 7.32
C TYR A 19 6.87 6.46 8.76
N LYS A 20 7.08 7.72 9.12
CA LYS A 20 7.45 8.10 10.50
C LYS A 20 6.39 7.66 11.52
N ALA A 21 5.10 7.86 11.21
CA ALA A 21 4.01 7.38 12.06
C ALA A 21 4.05 5.85 12.19
N ALA A 22 4.32 5.13 11.10
CA ALA A 22 4.46 3.68 11.12
C ALA A 22 5.64 3.23 12.00
N LEU A 23 6.78 3.93 11.96
CA LEU A 23 7.92 3.63 12.84
C LEU A 23 7.60 3.82 14.32
N ILE A 24 6.87 4.87 14.68
CA ILE A 24 6.49 5.13 16.07
C ILE A 24 5.60 4.01 16.60
N VAL A 25 4.61 3.58 15.79
CA VAL A 25 3.68 2.50 16.16
C VAL A 25 4.40 1.15 16.20
N SER A 26 5.22 0.83 15.20
CA SER A 26 5.90 -0.47 15.15
C SER A 26 7.11 -0.59 16.08
N GLY A 27 7.70 0.54 16.51
CA GLY A 27 8.97 0.58 17.23
C GLY A 27 10.18 0.21 16.37
N CYS A 28 10.04 0.20 15.04
CA CYS A 28 11.12 -0.12 14.12
C CYS A 28 12.15 1.02 14.05
N ILE A 29 13.37 0.68 13.63
CA ILE A 29 14.47 1.65 13.51
C ILE A 29 14.33 2.45 12.21
N LYS A 30 14.70 3.73 12.25
CA LYS A 30 14.75 4.59 11.06
C LYS A 30 15.70 4.01 10.01
N GLY A 31 15.29 4.00 8.74
CA GLY A 31 16.07 3.43 7.64
C GLY A 31 15.69 1.99 7.30
N THR A 32 14.82 1.37 8.10
CA THR A 32 14.10 0.15 7.72
C THR A 32 13.31 0.37 6.43
N ASN A 33 13.20 -0.68 5.62
CA ASN A 33 12.43 -0.63 4.38
C ASN A 33 10.94 -0.28 4.67
N THR A 34 10.47 0.83 4.10
CA THR A 34 9.10 1.34 4.27
C THR A 34 8.03 0.28 4.03
N ASN A 35 8.18 -0.53 2.98
CA ASN A 35 7.19 -1.55 2.64
C ASN A 35 7.13 -2.65 3.69
N LYS A 36 8.26 -3.04 4.29
CA LYS A 36 8.29 -4.03 5.37
C LYS A 36 7.60 -3.50 6.63
N VAL A 37 7.88 -2.25 7.02
CA VAL A 37 7.25 -1.62 8.19
C VAL A 37 5.73 -1.51 8.01
N LEU A 38 5.29 -1.02 6.85
CA LEU A 38 3.87 -0.93 6.53
C LEU A 38 3.20 -2.31 6.50
N LYS A 39 3.89 -3.33 5.97
CA LYS A 39 3.39 -4.71 5.93
C LYS A 39 3.17 -5.29 7.34
N ILE A 40 4.10 -5.05 8.28
CA ILE A 40 3.96 -5.49 9.68
C ILE A 40 2.69 -4.92 10.31
N LEU A 41 2.40 -3.65 10.05
CA LEU A 41 1.20 -2.99 10.58
C LEU A 41 -0.06 -3.28 9.76
N ASN A 42 0.04 -4.06 8.68
CA ASN A 42 -1.03 -4.21 7.68
C ASN A 42 -1.54 -2.85 7.14
N TRP A 43 -0.66 -1.85 7.08
CA TRP A 43 -0.97 -0.53 6.55
C TRP A 43 -0.76 -0.48 5.05
N ALA A 44 -1.78 0.00 4.33
CA ALA A 44 -1.66 0.28 2.91
C ALA A 44 -0.86 1.55 2.65
N PRO A 45 -0.01 1.58 1.60
CA PRO A 45 0.67 2.80 1.18
C PRO A 45 -0.33 3.88 0.76
N LEU A 46 0.07 5.15 0.87
CA LEU A 46 -0.83 6.26 0.59
C LEU A 46 -1.26 6.33 -0.89
N SER A 47 -0.42 5.86 -1.81
CA SER A 47 -0.76 5.73 -3.23
C SER A 47 -2.01 4.88 -3.44
N GLU A 48 -2.05 3.70 -2.83
CA GLU A 48 -3.19 2.78 -2.92
C GLU A 48 -4.43 3.34 -2.20
N LYS A 49 -4.24 4.01 -1.06
CA LYS A 49 -5.35 4.71 -0.37
C LYS A 49 -5.95 5.82 -1.23
N ARG A 50 -5.13 6.60 -1.94
CA ARG A 50 -5.59 7.61 -2.90
C ARG A 50 -6.35 6.96 -4.06
N LYS A 51 -5.81 5.89 -4.64
CA LYS A 51 -6.47 5.11 -5.70
C LYS A 51 -7.85 4.59 -5.24
N GLN A 52 -7.94 4.02 -4.05
CA GLN A 52 -9.20 3.60 -3.46
C GLN A 52 -10.21 4.74 -3.38
N LYS A 53 -9.78 5.92 -2.90
CA LYS A 53 -10.66 7.09 -2.78
C LYS A 53 -11.14 7.62 -4.13
N LYS A 54 -10.28 7.61 -5.17
CA LYS A 54 -10.68 7.96 -6.54
C LYS A 54 -11.76 7.01 -7.06
N LEU A 55 -11.57 5.71 -6.88
CA LEU A 55 -12.52 4.70 -7.35
C LEU A 55 -13.86 4.78 -6.61
N LEU A 56 -13.85 5.11 -5.31
CA LEU A 56 -15.08 5.37 -4.57
C LEU A 56 -15.81 6.63 -5.05
N LEU A 57 -15.08 7.69 -5.40
CA LEU A 57 -15.68 8.88 -6.01
C LEU A 57 -16.30 8.55 -7.39
N MET A 58 -15.59 7.78 -8.20
CA MET A 58 -16.10 7.35 -9.52
C MET A 58 -17.33 6.46 -9.40
N HIS A 59 -17.40 5.60 -8.40
CA HIS A 59 -18.60 4.83 -8.09
C HIS A 59 -19.79 5.75 -7.78
N ASP A 60 -19.58 6.77 -6.95
CA ASP A 60 -20.62 7.76 -6.64
C ASP A 60 -21.08 8.52 -7.90
N VAL A 61 -20.15 8.87 -8.79
CA VAL A 61 -20.46 9.57 -10.05
C VAL A 61 -21.17 8.64 -11.05
N TYR A 62 -20.76 7.38 -11.14
CA TYR A 62 -21.32 6.40 -12.07
C TYR A 62 -22.77 6.06 -11.73
N TYR A 63 -23.09 5.95 -10.44
CA TYR A 63 -24.45 5.70 -9.94
C TYR A 63 -25.22 6.98 -9.58
N GLU A 64 -24.73 8.16 -10.01
CA GLU A 64 -25.40 9.45 -9.83
C GLU A 64 -25.73 9.82 -8.35
N ASN A 65 -24.98 9.24 -7.41
CA ASN A 65 -25.04 9.53 -5.98
C ASN A 65 -24.14 10.71 -5.56
N ALA A 66 -23.28 11.18 -6.47
CA ALA A 66 -22.43 12.35 -6.23
C ALA A 66 -23.25 13.65 -6.34
N PRO A 67 -22.90 14.69 -5.55
CA PRO A 67 -23.52 16.00 -5.67
C PRO A 67 -23.49 16.54 -7.12
N PRO A 68 -24.50 17.32 -7.53
CA PRO A 68 -24.68 17.73 -8.93
C PRO A 68 -23.48 18.49 -9.49
N TYR A 69 -22.81 19.31 -8.67
CA TYR A 69 -21.61 20.04 -9.10
C TYR A 69 -20.44 19.10 -9.48
N ILE A 70 -20.29 17.96 -8.79
CA ILE A 70 -19.29 16.95 -9.12
C ILE A 70 -19.73 16.21 -10.38
N SER A 71 -20.96 15.71 -10.38
CA SER A 71 -21.52 14.95 -11.51
C SER A 71 -21.43 15.72 -12.82
N ASN A 72 -21.73 17.03 -12.82
CA ASN A 72 -21.62 17.89 -13.99
C ASN A 72 -20.19 17.96 -14.56
N ILE A 73 -19.17 18.03 -13.70
CA ILE A 73 -17.77 18.05 -14.13
C ILE A 73 -17.40 16.73 -14.82
N PHE A 74 -17.80 15.58 -14.25
CA PHE A 74 -17.52 14.27 -14.85
C PHE A 74 -18.37 13.98 -16.08
N ASN A 75 -19.58 14.54 -16.16
CA ASN A 75 -20.48 14.40 -17.31
C ASN A 75 -19.92 15.03 -18.59
N LEU A 76 -18.99 15.99 -18.49
CA LEU A 76 -18.23 16.50 -19.63
C LEU A 76 -17.40 15.41 -20.33
N TYR A 77 -17.00 14.38 -19.58
CA TYR A 77 -16.20 13.26 -20.05
C TYR A 77 -17.01 11.99 -20.27
N ARG A 78 -18.33 12.02 -20.02
CA ARG A 78 -19.22 10.88 -20.28
C ARG A 78 -19.27 10.62 -21.79
N ASN A 79 -19.18 9.36 -22.19
CA ASN A 79 -19.22 8.98 -23.59
C ASN A 79 -20.65 9.16 -24.15
N LYS A 80 -20.92 10.29 -24.82
CA LYS A 80 -22.27 10.65 -25.29
C LYS A 80 -22.70 9.92 -26.58
N ARG A 81 -21.76 9.36 -27.34
CA ARG A 81 -22.05 8.67 -28.62
C ARG A 81 -20.98 7.61 -28.91
N PRO A 82 -21.20 6.32 -28.59
CA PRO A 82 -20.42 5.25 -29.20
C PRO A 82 -20.88 5.14 -30.66
N THR A 83 -20.29 5.91 -31.57
CA THR A 83 -20.62 5.90 -33.00
C THR A 83 -20.30 4.57 -33.69
N ARG A 84 -19.65 3.64 -32.97
CA ARG A 84 -19.33 2.28 -33.43
C ARG A 84 -19.48 1.31 -32.27
N ALA A 85 -20.07 0.15 -32.54
CA ALA A 85 -20.11 -0.97 -31.60
C ALA A 85 -18.69 -1.51 -31.39
N LEU A 86 -18.03 -1.03 -30.35
CA LEU A 86 -16.74 -1.55 -29.89
C LEU A 86 -16.97 -2.71 -28.92
N ARG A 87 -16.05 -3.69 -28.93
CA ARG A 87 -16.07 -4.86 -28.03
C ARG A 87 -16.08 -4.46 -26.54
N LYS A 88 -15.54 -3.28 -26.22
CA LYS A 88 -15.74 -2.55 -24.96
C LYS A 88 -15.92 -1.07 -25.28
N THR A 89 -17.08 -0.50 -24.96
CA THR A 89 -17.31 0.94 -25.01
C THR A 89 -17.04 1.53 -23.62
N PRO A 90 -16.01 2.39 -23.46
CA PRO A 90 -15.74 3.01 -22.16
C PRO A 90 -16.88 3.97 -21.82
N HIS A 91 -17.31 3.97 -20.56
CA HIS A 91 -18.38 4.85 -20.09
C HIS A 91 -17.90 6.30 -20.00
N PHE A 92 -16.61 6.48 -19.71
CA PHE A 92 -15.94 7.77 -19.68
C PHE A 92 -14.78 7.82 -20.68
N ILE A 93 -14.60 8.96 -21.34
CA ILE A 93 -13.52 9.20 -22.28
C ILE A 93 -12.42 9.99 -21.58
N VAL A 94 -11.19 9.47 -21.62
CA VAL A 94 -9.99 10.23 -21.24
C VAL A 94 -9.54 11.04 -22.47
N PRO A 95 -9.48 12.38 -22.41
CA PRO A 95 -8.99 13.17 -23.53
C PRO A 95 -7.57 12.75 -23.94
N ALA A 96 -7.32 12.55 -25.23
CA ALA A 96 -6.05 12.02 -25.71
C ALA A 96 -4.88 13.02 -25.62
N LYS A 97 -5.15 14.32 -25.82
CA LYS A 97 -4.15 15.39 -25.74
C LYS A 97 -4.42 16.23 -24.49
N GLN A 98 -3.53 16.14 -23.51
CA GLN A 98 -3.66 16.87 -22.24
C GLN A 98 -2.31 17.35 -21.73
N SER A 99 -2.33 18.48 -21.04
CA SER A 99 -1.18 18.91 -20.25
C SER A 99 -0.93 17.95 -19.07
N GLU A 100 0.31 17.88 -18.62
CA GLU A 100 0.67 17.05 -17.45
C GLU A 100 -0.09 17.47 -16.18
N LYS A 101 -0.42 18.76 -16.04
CA LYS A 101 -1.25 19.27 -14.93
C LYS A 101 -2.66 18.69 -14.99
N THR A 102 -3.28 18.70 -16.18
CA THR A 102 -4.63 18.17 -16.40
C THR A 102 -4.68 16.67 -16.17
N ARG A 103 -3.66 15.94 -16.64
CA ARG A 103 -3.53 14.48 -16.47
C ARG A 103 -3.42 14.07 -14.99
N ARG A 104 -2.70 14.86 -14.18
CA ARG A 104 -2.58 14.65 -12.72
C ARG A 104 -3.79 15.17 -11.94
N GLY A 105 -4.68 15.91 -12.60
CA GLY A 105 -5.91 16.40 -11.99
C GLY A 105 -6.78 15.26 -11.45
N THR A 106 -7.54 15.54 -10.39
CA THR A 106 -8.38 14.54 -9.72
C THR A 106 -9.40 13.92 -10.67
N VAL A 107 -9.99 14.70 -11.56
CA VAL A 107 -11.03 14.23 -12.50
C VAL A 107 -10.46 13.24 -13.51
N VAL A 108 -9.48 13.67 -14.30
CA VAL A 108 -8.87 12.83 -15.34
C VAL A 108 -8.18 11.61 -14.75
N SER A 109 -7.43 11.78 -13.65
CA SER A 109 -6.77 10.65 -13.01
C SER A 109 -7.77 9.64 -12.43
N SER A 110 -8.93 10.08 -11.93
CA SER A 110 -9.97 9.16 -11.45
C SER A 110 -10.64 8.41 -12.59
N ILE A 111 -10.95 9.10 -13.69
CA ILE A 111 -11.50 8.48 -14.90
C ILE A 111 -10.52 7.44 -15.47
N SER A 112 -9.23 7.81 -15.56
CA SER A 112 -8.18 6.92 -16.07
C SER A 112 -7.99 5.67 -15.20
N GLU A 113 -8.10 5.79 -13.86
CA GLU A 113 -8.05 4.62 -12.98
C GLU A 113 -9.32 3.77 -13.05
N TRP A 114 -10.48 4.37 -13.30
CA TRP A 114 -11.76 3.66 -13.47
C TRP A 114 -11.81 2.85 -14.77
N GLU A 115 -11.38 3.44 -15.88
CA GLU A 115 -11.37 2.77 -17.19
C GLU A 115 -10.12 1.92 -17.45
N ARG A 116 -9.21 1.82 -16.48
CA ARG A 116 -8.04 0.94 -16.61
C ARG A 116 -8.46 -0.53 -16.59
N ASP A 117 -7.86 -1.34 -17.46
CA ASP A 117 -8.09 -2.80 -17.54
C ASP A 117 -7.81 -3.55 -16.23
N THR A 118 -7.06 -2.94 -15.31
CA THR A 118 -6.81 -3.50 -13.99
C THR A 118 -8.05 -3.56 -13.10
N LEU A 119 -9.14 -2.86 -13.43
CA LEU A 119 -10.38 -2.89 -12.65
C LEU A 119 -11.40 -3.85 -13.32
N PRO A 120 -11.75 -4.98 -12.69
CA PRO A 120 -12.73 -5.92 -13.23
C PRO A 120 -14.07 -5.26 -13.49
N ASP A 121 -14.67 -5.55 -14.66
CA ASP A 121 -16.00 -5.03 -15.02
C ASP A 121 -17.06 -5.47 -14.00
N GLN A 122 -16.90 -6.66 -13.40
CA GLN A 122 -17.73 -7.16 -12.29
C GLN A 122 -17.81 -6.20 -11.10
N LEU A 123 -16.73 -5.47 -10.80
CA LEU A 123 -16.72 -4.49 -9.71
C LEU A 123 -17.49 -3.22 -10.08
N LYS A 124 -17.45 -2.81 -11.35
CA LYS A 124 -18.16 -1.62 -11.83
C LYS A 124 -19.68 -1.80 -11.79
N THR A 125 -20.16 -3.04 -11.96
CA THR A 125 -21.60 -3.37 -11.95
C THR A 125 -22.23 -3.37 -10.55
N ILE A 126 -21.45 -3.25 -9.46
CA ILE A 126 -21.98 -3.29 -8.09
C ILE A 126 -22.63 -1.94 -7.71
N PRO A 127 -23.96 -1.85 -7.55
CA PRO A 127 -24.65 -0.58 -7.27
C PRO A 127 -24.47 -0.11 -5.83
N ILE A 128 -24.38 -1.05 -4.89
CA ILE A 128 -24.31 -0.71 -3.46
C ILE A 128 -22.88 -0.30 -3.10
N LYS A 129 -22.71 0.96 -2.68
CA LYS A 129 -21.40 1.52 -2.29
C LYS A 129 -20.66 0.71 -1.23
N ARG A 130 -21.39 0.16 -0.25
CA ARG A 130 -20.80 -0.64 0.85
C ARG A 130 -20.16 -1.93 0.34
N THR A 131 -20.87 -2.67 -0.51
CA THR A 131 -20.38 -3.92 -1.10
C THR A 131 -19.26 -3.62 -2.11
N PHE A 132 -19.41 -2.58 -2.93
CA PHE A 132 -18.34 -2.10 -3.81
C PHE A 132 -17.06 -1.80 -3.03
N LYS A 133 -17.14 -1.03 -1.93
CA LYS A 133 -16.00 -0.71 -1.07
C LYS A 133 -15.33 -1.97 -0.49
N TYR A 134 -16.11 -2.98 -0.11
CA TYR A 134 -15.60 -4.25 0.41
C TYR A 134 -14.81 -5.02 -0.67
N HIS A 135 -15.42 -5.23 -1.83
CA HIS A 135 -14.78 -5.93 -2.94
C HIS A 135 -13.57 -5.16 -3.50
N LEU A 136 -13.66 -3.83 -3.56
CA LEU A 136 -12.56 -2.96 -3.95
C LEU A 136 -11.37 -3.09 -3.00
N LYS A 137 -11.60 -3.14 -1.68
CA LYS A 137 -10.53 -3.40 -0.71
C LYS A 137 -9.86 -4.75 -0.97
N LYS A 138 -10.64 -5.81 -1.20
CA LYS A 138 -10.11 -7.15 -1.50
C LYS A 138 -9.29 -7.17 -2.79
N HIS A 139 -9.68 -6.36 -3.78
CA HIS A 139 -8.97 -6.22 -5.05
C HIS A 139 -7.65 -5.44 -4.92
N LEU A 140 -7.67 -4.28 -4.25
CA LEU A 140 -6.46 -3.46 -4.05
C LEU A 140 -5.50 -4.06 -3.01
N PHE A 141 -6.04 -4.76 -2.01
CA PHE A 141 -5.30 -5.33 -0.90
C PHE A 141 -5.60 -6.84 -0.78
N PRO A 142 -5.05 -7.67 -1.69
CA PRO A 142 -5.28 -9.11 -1.64
C PRO A 142 -4.70 -9.69 -0.35
N LYS A 143 -5.40 -10.62 0.31
CA LYS A 143 -4.98 -11.19 1.62
C LYS A 143 -3.52 -11.66 1.68
N LYS A 144 -2.95 -12.11 0.56
CA LYS A 144 -1.52 -12.52 0.46
C LYS A 144 -0.53 -11.39 0.83
N THR A 145 -0.95 -10.13 0.78
CA THR A 145 -0.10 -8.99 1.18
C THR A 145 -0.24 -8.64 2.66
N LEU A 146 -1.29 -9.12 3.32
CA LEU A 146 -1.54 -8.92 4.74
C LEU A 146 -0.91 -10.06 5.54
N ILE A 147 -0.31 -9.72 6.67
CA ILE A 147 0.13 -10.71 7.66
C ILE A 147 -1.10 -11.09 8.46
N ASP A 148 -1.40 -12.39 8.58
CA ASP A 148 -2.46 -12.87 9.46
C ASP A 148 -2.09 -12.47 10.90
N THR A 149 -2.88 -11.55 11.45
CA THR A 149 -2.69 -11.02 12.79
C THR A 149 -3.34 -11.97 13.79
N VAL A 150 -2.54 -12.86 14.38
CA VAL A 150 -2.92 -13.56 15.60
C VAL A 150 -2.68 -12.61 16.77
N HIS A 151 -3.63 -12.53 17.70
CA HIS A 151 -3.46 -11.74 18.92
C HIS A 151 -2.48 -12.47 19.84
N LEU A 152 -1.23 -12.00 19.90
CA LEU A 152 -0.17 -12.68 20.65
C LEU A 152 -0.09 -12.25 22.12
N ASN A 153 -0.96 -11.33 22.60
CA ASN A 153 -0.96 -10.82 24.00
C ASN A 153 0.45 -10.48 24.51
N LEU A 154 1.28 -9.87 23.67
CA LEU A 154 2.66 -9.53 24.01
C LEU A 154 2.72 -8.20 24.76
N ASP A 155 3.62 -8.10 25.74
CA ASP A 155 4.02 -6.79 26.26
C ASP A 155 4.68 -5.93 25.16
N ARG A 156 4.63 -4.61 25.33
CA ARG A 156 5.12 -3.65 24.35
C ARG A 156 6.59 -3.87 23.99
N GLN A 157 7.43 -4.23 24.96
CA GLN A 157 8.84 -4.47 24.69
C GLN A 157 9.03 -5.69 23.77
N ALA A 158 8.34 -6.79 24.06
CA ALA A 158 8.37 -8.00 23.25
C ALA A 158 7.80 -7.76 21.84
N GLU A 159 6.72 -6.98 21.72
CA GLU A 159 6.14 -6.59 20.43
C GLU A 159 7.13 -5.78 19.57
N ILE A 160 7.84 -4.81 20.17
CA ILE A 160 8.85 -4.02 19.47
C ILE A 160 9.99 -4.93 18.97
N VAL A 161 10.46 -5.86 19.80
CA VAL A 161 11.50 -6.82 19.40
C VAL A 161 11.00 -7.66 18.23
N LEU A 162 9.78 -8.21 18.30
CA LEU A 162 9.17 -8.99 17.22
C LEU A 162 9.01 -8.17 15.92
N ASN A 163 8.58 -6.92 16.00
CA ASN A 163 8.44 -6.07 14.83
C ASN A 163 9.80 -5.76 14.19
N LYS A 164 10.83 -5.53 15.01
CA LYS A 164 12.19 -5.32 14.52
C LYS A 164 12.79 -6.62 13.92
N THR A 165 12.48 -7.82 14.45
CA THR A 165 12.92 -9.09 13.85
C THR A 165 12.24 -9.32 12.50
N ARG A 166 10.94 -9.06 12.38
CA ARG A 166 10.17 -9.15 11.12
C ARG A 166 10.65 -8.17 10.04
N CYS A 167 11.22 -7.03 10.43
CA CYS A 167 11.86 -6.07 9.52
C CYS A 167 13.32 -6.41 9.19
N ASP A 168 13.85 -7.53 9.71
CA ASP A 168 15.24 -7.96 9.63
C ASP A 168 16.27 -7.00 10.26
N PHE A 169 15.86 -6.01 11.05
CA PHE A 169 16.75 -4.92 11.48
C PHE A 169 17.46 -5.16 12.82
N ILE A 170 17.17 -6.28 13.50
CA ILE A 170 17.87 -6.66 14.74
C ILE A 170 19.26 -7.25 14.46
N PHE A 171 19.41 -7.92 13.33
CA PHE A 171 20.55 -8.80 13.09
C PHE A 171 21.80 -8.04 12.61
N ARG A 172 22.97 -8.56 12.99
CA ARG A 172 24.26 -7.93 12.68
C ARG A 172 24.51 -7.76 11.18
N TYR A 173 24.10 -8.72 10.35
CA TYR A 173 24.25 -8.61 8.90
C TYR A 173 23.51 -7.40 8.32
N HIS A 174 22.27 -7.17 8.73
CA HIS A 174 21.49 -6.02 8.26
C HIS A 174 22.01 -4.70 8.82
N LYS A 175 22.44 -4.68 10.07
CA LYS A 175 23.14 -3.50 10.65
C LYS A 175 24.43 -3.19 9.89
N PHE A 176 25.20 -4.19 9.48
CA PHE A 176 26.38 -4.02 8.64
C PHE A 176 26.02 -3.45 7.26
N GLN A 177 24.98 -3.97 6.59
CA GLN A 177 24.49 -3.42 5.31
C GLN A 177 24.06 -1.95 5.41
N HIS A 178 23.51 -1.54 6.57
CA HIS A 178 23.14 -0.16 6.86
C HIS A 178 24.30 0.70 7.40
N GLN A 179 25.55 0.22 7.33
CA GLN A 179 26.76 0.94 7.71
C GLN A 179 26.75 1.47 9.15
N PHE A 180 26.17 0.70 10.08
CA PHE A 180 26.31 1.03 11.49
C PHE A 180 27.77 0.83 11.96
N ASN A 181 28.26 1.77 12.75
CA ASN A 181 29.63 1.73 13.29
C ASN A 181 29.84 0.49 14.17
N ASN A 182 31.04 -0.11 14.08
CA ASN A 182 31.49 -1.22 14.93
C ASN A 182 30.61 -2.48 14.88
N VAL A 183 29.98 -2.78 13.74
CA VAL A 183 29.20 -4.01 13.56
C VAL A 183 29.93 -4.99 12.65
N ASN A 184 30.31 -6.15 13.18
CA ASN A 184 30.75 -7.28 12.38
C ASN A 184 29.51 -8.08 11.91
N PRO A 185 29.36 -8.40 10.60
CA PRO A 185 28.21 -9.16 10.07
C PRO A 185 28.11 -10.61 10.58
N GLN A 186 29.19 -11.15 11.15
CA GLN A 186 29.26 -12.53 11.60
C GLN A 186 28.41 -12.79 12.85
N CYS A 187 27.89 -14.01 12.93
CA CYS A 187 27.25 -14.52 14.14
C CYS A 187 28.31 -14.93 15.17
N LEU A 188 27.95 -14.89 16.45
CA LEU A 188 28.84 -15.32 17.54
C LEU A 188 29.18 -16.82 17.49
N CYS A 189 28.36 -17.62 16.80
CA CYS A 189 28.65 -19.04 16.55
C CYS A 189 29.71 -19.28 15.45
N GLY A 190 30.30 -18.22 14.88
CA GLY A 190 31.29 -18.31 13.80
C GLY A 190 30.69 -18.32 12.38
N PHE A 191 29.37 -18.23 12.22
CA PHE A 191 28.74 -18.20 10.90
C PHE A 191 28.93 -16.84 10.20
N ARG A 192 29.13 -16.86 8.88
CA ARG A 192 29.56 -15.69 8.08
C ARG A 192 28.57 -14.52 8.09
N SER A 193 27.28 -14.78 8.19
CA SER A 193 26.24 -13.76 8.20
C SER A 193 25.13 -14.08 9.20
N GLN A 194 24.96 -13.23 10.20
CA GLN A 194 23.84 -13.36 11.13
C GLN A 194 22.55 -12.85 10.45
N THR A 195 21.77 -13.76 9.86
CA THR A 195 20.45 -13.48 9.27
C THR A 195 19.31 -14.04 10.14
N THR A 196 18.06 -13.68 9.84
CA THR A 196 16.86 -14.28 10.45
C THR A 196 16.86 -15.79 10.31
N GLN A 197 17.09 -16.30 9.10
CA GLN A 197 17.09 -17.73 8.81
C GLN A 197 18.14 -18.46 9.65
N HIS A 198 19.36 -17.92 9.71
CA HIS A 198 20.41 -18.50 10.51
C HIS A 198 20.05 -18.50 12.01
N LEU A 199 19.61 -17.37 12.57
CA LEU A 199 19.30 -17.29 14.00
C LEU A 199 18.13 -18.20 14.40
N PHE A 200 17.09 -18.32 13.58
CA PHE A 200 15.90 -19.09 13.93
C PHE A 200 15.97 -20.57 13.57
N PHE A 201 16.77 -20.99 12.59
CA PHE A 201 16.75 -22.39 12.11
C PHE A 201 18.09 -23.11 12.17
N SER A 202 19.23 -22.41 12.22
CA SER A 202 20.55 -23.06 12.03
C SER A 202 21.60 -22.70 13.08
N CYS A 203 21.36 -21.66 13.89
CA CYS A 203 22.33 -21.23 14.90
C CYS A 203 22.42 -22.27 16.03
N PRO A 204 23.60 -22.79 16.36
CA PRO A 204 23.79 -23.79 17.41
C PRO A 204 23.62 -23.20 18.82
N LEU A 205 23.89 -21.91 19.00
CA LEU A 205 23.76 -21.22 20.30
C LEU A 205 22.32 -21.08 20.80
N LEU A 206 21.34 -21.40 19.96
CA LEU A 206 19.93 -21.33 20.27
C LEU A 206 19.25 -22.70 20.11
N LEU A 207 20.01 -23.80 20.07
CA LEU A 207 19.45 -25.15 19.98
C LEU A 207 18.56 -25.46 21.19
N ASP A 208 19.07 -25.24 22.40
CA ASP A 208 18.35 -25.53 23.65
C ASP A 208 16.99 -24.82 23.72
N LEU A 209 16.93 -23.57 23.28
CA LEU A 209 15.69 -22.77 23.25
C LEU A 209 14.71 -23.21 22.16
N ARG A 210 15.16 -23.90 21.10
CA ARG A 210 14.29 -24.45 20.07
C ARG A 210 13.71 -25.80 20.46
N GLU A 211 14.48 -26.61 21.19
CA GLU A 211 14.02 -27.91 21.68
C GLU A 211 12.96 -27.78 22.79
N GLN A 212 12.94 -26.63 23.47
CA GLN A 212 11.95 -26.28 24.50
C GLN A 212 10.63 -25.69 23.96
N LEU A 213 10.52 -25.42 22.66
CA LEU A 213 9.33 -24.83 21.99
C LEU A 213 8.48 -25.89 21.31
#